data_AF-A0A832T700-F1
#
_entry.id   AF-A0A832T700-F1
#
_cell.length_a   1.000
_cell.length_b   1.000
_cell.length_c   1.000
_cell.angle_alpha   90.00
_cell.angle_beta   90.00
_cell.angle_gamma   90.00
#
_symmetry.space_group_name_H-M   'P 1'
#
loop_
_entity.id
_entity.type
_entity.pdbx_description
1 polymer ?
#
loop_
_entity_poly.entity_id
_entity_poly.type
_entity_poly.pdbx_seq_one_letter_code
_entity_poly.pdbx_strand_id
1 'polypeptide(L)'
;MVGDLKKAAILIILLFLIPFARACFFPQDLYAVEVELKDYNLNPLLKARNIVIEDHKIIYRSHYDPRLIVMIWNDSKLHVRVQIPTKSVEEKIFTEEFTGVIPAQTIVERAKESGWDVKEYYLKKDNITIYLTPKVGKECKSDSDCKTGGCSGELCLKKNETAFSTCIYREWYECLKLTKCGCYNGFCTWKPNPLFMECLKKYNVSIEKIIKAKTQIRIEIKGEINDKIIREIEYLLECKIPRNFNEIDKTSIVPTIDPRIVNAGTAIESELRWLREVGVIKIKDEDIKKISEIAKWGYSGYNAHIGFYDGEWKPYFNASNAELIRCVGNGFKDYQEELPKDPPTIERGTCGPAVMILLTLIGILGGKRRENSNDVLGRGNLTRNKGKSSEDIKL
;
A
#
# COMPACT_ATOMS: atom_id res chain seq x y z
N MET A 1 19.10 -48.12 -16.55
CA MET A 1 18.13 -48.15 -15.43
C MET A 1 18.66 -47.52 -14.14
N VAL A 2 19.76 -47.97 -13.52
CA VAL A 2 20.29 -47.33 -12.29
C VAL A 2 20.95 -45.96 -12.55
N GLY A 3 21.58 -45.77 -13.72
CA GLY A 3 22.19 -44.49 -14.11
C GLY A 3 21.17 -43.38 -14.41
N ASP A 4 20.01 -43.75 -14.97
CA ASP A 4 18.95 -42.80 -15.34
C ASP A 4 18.19 -42.29 -14.11
N LEU A 5 18.03 -43.15 -13.10
CA LEU A 5 17.41 -42.79 -11.82
C LEU A 5 18.25 -41.78 -11.03
N LYS A 6 19.59 -41.91 -11.07
CA LYS A 6 20.51 -40.96 -10.43
C LYS A 6 20.51 -39.59 -11.13
N LYS A 7 20.43 -39.57 -12.47
CA LYS A 7 20.34 -38.31 -13.24
C LYS A 7 18.99 -37.60 -13.00
N ALA A 8 17.90 -38.34 -12.90
CA ALA A 8 16.59 -37.80 -12.56
C ALA A 8 16.55 -37.21 -11.14
N ALA A 9 17.16 -37.90 -10.16
CA ALA A 9 17.23 -37.40 -8.78
C ALA A 9 18.06 -36.10 -8.66
N ILE A 10 19.17 -36.00 -9.39
CA ILE A 10 20.00 -34.78 -9.42
C ILE A 10 19.23 -33.61 -10.06
N LEU A 11 18.47 -33.86 -11.14
CA LEU A 11 17.65 -32.84 -11.80
C LEU A 11 16.51 -32.34 -10.90
N ILE A 12 15.86 -33.23 -10.14
CA ILE A 12 14.81 -32.87 -9.18
C ILE A 12 15.38 -32.03 -8.04
N ILE A 13 16.55 -32.39 -7.50
CA ILE A 13 17.22 -31.60 -6.45
C ILE A 13 17.62 -30.22 -6.97
N LEU A 14 18.11 -30.12 -8.22
CA LEU A 14 18.40 -28.84 -8.88
C LEU A 14 17.14 -27.98 -9.08
N LEU A 15 15.98 -28.58 -9.35
CA LEU A 15 14.69 -27.89 -9.44
C LEU A 15 14.20 -27.34 -8.09
N PHE A 16 14.51 -28.01 -6.97
CA PHE A 16 14.22 -27.52 -5.62
C PHE A 16 15.21 -26.45 -5.12
N LEU A 17 16.39 -26.34 -5.73
CA LEU A 17 17.39 -25.32 -5.44
C LEU A 17 17.19 -24.02 -6.23
N ILE A 18 16.20 -23.96 -7.12
CA ILE A 18 15.84 -22.69 -7.77
C ILE A 18 15.19 -21.82 -6.69
N PRO A 19 15.80 -20.67 -6.31
CA PRO A 19 15.12 -19.73 -5.45
C PRO A 19 13.86 -19.30 -6.18
N PHE A 20 12.70 -19.69 -5.66
CA PHE A 20 11.45 -19.07 -6.07
C PHE A 20 11.56 -17.61 -5.63
N ALA A 21 12.02 -16.74 -6.53
CA ALA A 21 11.85 -15.31 -6.38
C ALA A 21 10.34 -15.06 -6.34
N ARG A 22 9.78 -15.07 -5.14
CA ARG A 22 8.37 -14.78 -4.90
C ARG A 22 8.22 -13.28 -4.94
N ALA A 23 8.03 -12.75 -6.15
CA ALA A 23 7.58 -11.38 -6.30
C ALA A 23 6.19 -11.27 -5.65
N CYS A 24 6.15 -10.62 -4.48
CA CYS A 24 4.91 -10.38 -3.75
C CYS A 24 4.68 -8.88 -3.60
N PHE A 25 3.42 -8.52 -3.42
CA PHE A 25 3.03 -7.17 -3.04
C PHE A 25 3.47 -6.90 -1.60
N PHE A 26 4.14 -5.77 -1.35
CA PHE A 26 4.48 -5.33 0.00
C PHE A 26 3.60 -4.14 0.40
N PRO A 27 3.09 -4.05 1.63
CA PRO A 27 2.26 -2.92 2.06
C PRO A 27 2.90 -1.54 1.86
N GLN A 28 4.24 -1.46 1.87
CA GLN A 28 4.99 -0.23 1.59
C GLN A 28 4.83 0.26 0.13
N ASP A 29 4.46 -0.62 -0.80
CA ASP A 29 4.27 -0.28 -2.21
C ASP A 29 3.12 0.73 -2.40
N LEU A 30 2.11 0.72 -1.51
CA LEU A 30 1.01 1.70 -1.49
C LEU A 30 1.49 3.15 -1.31
N TYR A 31 2.68 3.34 -0.77
CA TYR A 31 3.26 4.64 -0.44
C TYR A 31 4.53 4.93 -1.25
N ALA A 32 4.69 4.24 -2.38
CA ALA A 32 5.81 4.40 -3.28
C ALA A 32 5.37 4.54 -4.74
N VAL A 33 6.26 5.08 -5.54
CA VAL A 33 6.21 5.07 -7.01
C VAL A 33 7.54 4.54 -7.54
N GLU A 34 7.50 3.72 -8.57
CA GLU A 34 8.67 3.05 -9.11
C GLU A 34 8.67 3.07 -10.63
N VAL A 35 9.85 3.32 -11.20
CA VAL A 35 10.06 3.40 -12.65
C VAL A 35 11.16 2.44 -13.05
N GLU A 36 10.91 1.67 -14.09
CA GLU A 36 11.83 0.70 -14.67
C GLU A 36 12.47 1.27 -15.96
N LEU A 37 13.80 1.20 -16.05
CA LEU A 37 14.62 1.82 -17.11
C LEU A 37 15.66 0.83 -17.65
N LYS A 38 15.93 0.87 -18.97
CA LYS A 38 16.89 -0.05 -19.63
C LYS A 38 18.32 0.47 -19.69
N ASP A 39 18.50 1.75 -20.01
CA ASP A 39 19.82 2.33 -20.31
C ASP A 39 20.36 3.15 -19.13
N TYR A 40 21.36 2.60 -18.43
CA TYR A 40 21.89 3.24 -17.23
C TYR A 40 23.39 2.95 -16.98
N ASN A 41 23.97 3.73 -16.06
CA ASN A 41 25.33 3.61 -15.54
C ASN A 41 25.35 4.04 -14.06
N LEU A 42 25.48 3.11 -13.12
CA LEU A 42 25.45 3.43 -11.68
C LEU A 42 26.75 4.04 -11.14
N ASN A 43 27.84 4.04 -11.92
CA ASN A 43 29.15 4.53 -11.47
C ASN A 43 29.16 5.96 -10.89
N PRO A 44 28.39 6.93 -11.42
CA PRO A 44 28.32 8.27 -10.81
C PRO A 44 27.75 8.23 -9.38
N LEU A 45 26.75 7.39 -9.13
CA LEU A 45 26.14 7.26 -7.80
C LEU A 45 27.09 6.62 -6.79
N LEU A 46 27.88 5.62 -7.20
CA LEU A 46 28.83 4.96 -6.29
C LEU A 46 29.91 5.90 -5.74
N LYS A 47 30.07 7.10 -6.32
CA LYS A 47 30.98 8.15 -5.87
C LYS A 47 30.28 9.31 -5.15
N ALA A 48 28.95 9.27 -5.06
CA ALA A 48 28.17 10.32 -4.42
C ALA A 48 28.33 10.27 -2.90
N ARG A 49 28.27 11.45 -2.27
CA ARG A 49 28.08 11.54 -0.81
C ARG A 49 26.60 11.40 -0.47
N ASN A 50 26.30 11.18 0.81
CA ASN A 50 24.94 11.06 1.35
C ASN A 50 24.11 9.92 0.73
N ILE A 51 24.76 8.80 0.43
CA ILE A 51 24.10 7.55 0.03
C ILE A 51 24.39 6.47 1.06
N VAL A 52 23.49 5.49 1.13
CA VAL A 52 23.67 4.21 1.83
C VAL A 52 23.55 3.09 0.81
N ILE A 53 24.37 2.06 0.93
CA ILE A 53 24.27 0.86 0.09
C ILE A 53 23.91 -0.32 0.99
N GLU A 54 22.74 -0.90 0.76
CA GLU A 54 22.20 -2.03 1.53
C GLU A 54 21.46 -2.96 0.56
N ASP A 55 21.63 -4.29 0.70
CA ASP A 55 20.94 -5.30 -0.12
C ASP A 55 21.01 -5.05 -1.65
N HIS A 56 22.16 -4.60 -2.15
CA HIS A 56 22.38 -4.23 -3.55
C HIS A 56 21.53 -3.03 -4.05
N LYS A 57 20.98 -2.25 -3.12
CA LYS A 57 20.25 -1.01 -3.40
C LYS A 57 21.08 0.19 -2.96
N ILE A 58 21.05 1.24 -3.77
CA ILE A 58 21.55 2.57 -3.41
C ILE A 58 20.36 3.35 -2.85
N ILE A 59 20.46 3.80 -1.61
CA ILE A 59 19.37 4.42 -0.86
C ILE A 59 19.80 5.82 -0.42
N TYR A 60 18.94 6.81 -0.63
CA TYR A 60 19.24 8.20 -0.28
C TYR A 60 17.97 9.06 -0.08
N ARG A 61 18.13 10.31 0.36
CA ARG A 61 17.03 11.27 0.52
C ARG A 61 16.70 12.00 -0.78
N SER A 62 15.41 12.15 -1.08
CA SER A 62 14.98 12.77 -2.34
C SER A 62 15.41 14.24 -2.46
N HIS A 63 15.73 14.64 -3.69
CA HIS A 63 15.97 16.02 -4.12
C HIS A 63 14.69 16.86 -4.16
N TYR A 64 13.51 16.24 -4.24
CA TYR A 64 12.21 16.93 -4.21
C TYR A 64 11.80 17.31 -2.78
N ASP A 65 11.83 16.34 -1.86
CA ASP A 65 11.49 16.53 -0.45
C ASP A 65 12.39 15.60 0.39
N PRO A 66 13.26 16.14 1.26
CA PRO A 66 14.25 15.34 2.00
C PRO A 66 13.62 14.37 3.00
N ARG A 67 12.29 14.47 3.24
CA ARG A 67 11.58 13.48 4.06
C ARG A 67 11.31 12.19 3.27
N LEU A 68 11.33 12.22 1.94
CA LEU A 68 11.15 11.05 1.08
C LEU A 68 12.46 10.26 0.90
N ILE A 69 12.31 8.98 0.59
CA ILE A 69 13.42 8.05 0.36
C ILE A 69 13.45 7.67 -1.11
N VAL A 70 14.64 7.61 -1.69
CA VAL A 70 14.88 7.10 -3.03
C VAL A 70 15.68 5.82 -2.92
N MET A 71 15.25 4.79 -3.64
CA MET A 71 15.93 3.50 -3.75
C MET A 71 16.20 3.21 -5.21
N ILE A 72 17.44 2.83 -5.51
CA ILE A 72 17.88 2.48 -6.85
C ILE A 72 18.53 1.11 -6.82
N TRP A 73 18.06 0.18 -7.66
CA TRP A 73 18.66 -1.14 -7.79
C TRP A 73 18.52 -1.67 -9.21
N ASN A 74 19.26 -2.74 -9.50
CA ASN A 74 19.17 -3.43 -10.77
C ASN A 74 18.68 -4.86 -10.56
N ASP A 75 17.60 -5.22 -11.22
CA ASP A 75 17.05 -6.58 -11.27
C ASP A 75 16.58 -6.86 -12.70
N SER A 76 17.53 -7.11 -13.60
CA SER A 76 17.42 -7.11 -15.09
C SER A 76 17.28 -5.73 -15.74
N LYS A 77 16.58 -4.80 -15.10
CA LYS A 77 16.49 -3.39 -15.49
C LYS A 77 16.75 -2.52 -14.26
N LEU A 78 17.01 -1.24 -14.50
CA LEU A 78 17.18 -0.28 -13.42
C LEU A 78 15.81 0.09 -12.85
N HIS A 79 15.65 -0.04 -11.55
CA HIS A 79 14.50 0.45 -10.82
C HIS A 79 14.87 1.73 -10.10
N VAL A 80 14.03 2.76 -10.25
CA VAL A 80 14.11 4.02 -9.49
C VAL A 80 12.80 4.14 -8.72
N ARG A 81 12.86 3.96 -7.40
CA ARG A 81 11.70 4.03 -6.50
C ARG A 81 11.80 5.24 -5.60
N VAL A 82 10.74 6.03 -5.54
CA VAL A 82 10.56 7.07 -4.54
C VAL A 82 9.47 6.62 -3.57
N GLN A 83 9.75 6.69 -2.27
CA GLN A 83 8.89 6.16 -1.23
C GLN A 83 8.70 7.16 -0.09
N ILE A 84 7.45 7.31 0.34
CA ILE A 84 7.14 7.92 1.63
C ILE A 84 7.60 6.95 2.72
N PRO A 85 8.44 7.35 3.68
CA PRO A 85 8.83 6.47 4.76
C PRO A 85 7.61 5.97 5.51
N THR A 86 7.64 4.71 5.92
CA THR A 86 6.54 4.06 6.62
C THR A 86 7.00 3.56 7.97
N LYS A 87 6.07 3.43 8.90
CA LYS A 87 6.30 2.81 10.20
C LYS A 87 5.30 1.69 10.42
N SER A 88 5.73 0.69 11.18
CA SER A 88 4.86 -0.33 11.71
C SER A 88 4.12 0.23 12.91
N VAL A 89 2.79 0.12 12.91
CA VAL A 89 1.95 0.48 14.05
C VAL A 89 1.10 -0.71 14.44
N GLU A 90 0.99 -0.97 15.73
CA GLU A 90 0.01 -1.91 16.26
C GLU A 90 -1.33 -1.18 16.35
N GLU A 91 -2.28 -1.62 15.52
CA GLU A 91 -3.65 -1.15 15.56
C GLU A 91 -4.54 -2.21 16.21
N LYS A 92 -5.29 -1.80 17.22
CA LYS A 92 -6.40 -2.60 17.74
C LYS A 92 -7.57 -2.53 16.78
N ILE A 93 -8.06 -3.69 16.37
CA ILE A 93 -9.26 -3.82 15.55
C ILE A 93 -10.27 -4.63 16.34
N PHE A 94 -11.40 -4.01 16.63
CA PHE A 94 -12.53 -4.67 17.24
C PHE A 94 -13.49 -5.14 16.15
N THR A 95 -13.87 -6.41 16.21
CA THR A 95 -14.72 -7.04 15.21
C THR A 95 -15.95 -7.64 15.84
N GLU A 96 -17.12 -7.43 15.23
CA GLU A 96 -18.38 -8.05 15.64
C GLU A 96 -19.08 -8.59 14.39
N GLU A 97 -19.70 -9.75 14.51
CA GLU A 97 -20.36 -10.40 13.39
C GLU A 97 -21.68 -11.04 13.82
N PHE A 98 -22.75 -10.68 13.13
CA PHE A 98 -24.08 -11.24 13.41
C PHE A 98 -24.93 -11.34 12.15
N THR A 99 -26.02 -12.09 12.23
CA THR A 99 -26.99 -12.23 11.13
C THR A 99 -28.35 -11.74 11.59
N GLY A 100 -29.01 -10.92 10.78
CA GLY A 100 -30.35 -10.41 11.09
C GLY A 100 -31.19 -10.14 9.84
N VAL A 101 -32.47 -9.83 10.04
CA VAL A 101 -33.35 -9.32 8.98
C VAL A 101 -33.05 -7.83 8.78
N ILE A 102 -32.03 -7.56 7.97
CA ILE A 102 -31.57 -6.20 7.66
C ILE A 102 -31.61 -6.00 6.14
N PRO A 103 -32.44 -5.07 5.62
CA PRO A 103 -32.53 -4.80 4.19
C PRO A 103 -31.26 -4.12 3.69
N ALA A 104 -30.29 -4.91 3.21
CA ALA A 104 -28.95 -4.42 2.90
C ALA A 104 -28.97 -3.22 1.93
N GLN A 105 -29.84 -3.24 0.93
CA GLN A 105 -29.98 -2.16 -0.04
C GLN A 105 -30.44 -0.83 0.60
N THR A 106 -31.39 -0.89 1.54
CA THR A 106 -31.86 0.30 2.27
C THR A 106 -30.75 0.88 3.15
N ILE A 107 -29.93 0.02 3.77
CA ILE A 107 -28.77 0.47 4.56
C ILE A 107 -27.73 1.14 3.66
N VAL A 108 -27.45 0.58 2.49
CA VAL A 108 -26.54 1.15 1.49
C VAL A 108 -26.98 2.56 1.07
N GLU A 109 -28.28 2.75 0.81
CA GLU A 109 -28.85 4.05 0.44
C GLU A 109 -28.70 5.07 1.57
N ARG A 110 -29.08 4.69 2.80
CA ARG A 110 -28.92 5.54 3.99
C ARG A 110 -27.46 5.90 4.28
N ALA A 111 -26.54 4.95 4.08
CA ALA A 111 -25.11 5.17 4.29
C ALA A 111 -24.60 6.28 3.37
N LYS A 112 -24.99 6.25 2.08
CA LYS A 112 -24.65 7.32 1.12
C LYS A 112 -25.19 8.67 1.55
N GLU A 113 -26.46 8.73 1.97
CA GLU A 113 -27.09 9.96 2.46
C GLU A 113 -26.43 10.50 3.73
N SER A 114 -25.85 9.62 4.56
CA SER A 114 -25.21 9.95 5.83
C SER A 114 -23.69 10.19 5.71
N GLY A 115 -23.18 10.35 4.49
CA GLY A 115 -21.79 10.69 4.20
C GLY A 115 -20.78 9.54 4.39
N TRP A 116 -21.23 8.28 4.32
CA TRP A 116 -20.32 7.13 4.30
C TRP A 116 -19.71 6.96 2.90
N ASP A 117 -18.46 6.50 2.83
CA ASP A 117 -17.87 5.96 1.60
C ASP A 117 -18.45 4.56 1.35
N VAL A 118 -19.10 4.39 0.20
CA VAL A 118 -19.89 3.19 -0.11
C VAL A 118 -19.41 2.56 -1.40
N LYS A 119 -18.98 1.30 -1.31
CA LYS A 119 -18.61 0.45 -2.45
C LYS A 119 -19.44 -0.83 -2.39
N GLU A 120 -20.54 -0.86 -3.15
CA GLU A 120 -21.54 -1.93 -3.08
C GLU A 120 -22.06 -2.12 -1.65
N TYR A 121 -21.70 -3.22 -0.99
CA TYR A 121 -22.07 -3.56 0.38
C TYR A 121 -20.95 -3.33 1.41
N TYR A 122 -19.88 -2.66 0.99
CA TYR A 122 -18.80 -2.17 1.84
C TYR A 122 -19.07 -0.71 2.21
N LEU A 123 -19.26 -0.46 3.51
CA LEU A 123 -19.56 0.87 4.04
C LEU A 123 -18.41 1.30 4.95
N LYS A 124 -17.82 2.47 4.71
CA LYS A 124 -16.74 3.00 5.52
C LYS A 124 -16.98 4.44 5.94
N LYS A 125 -16.75 4.75 7.21
CA LYS A 125 -16.75 6.11 7.74
C LYS A 125 -15.77 6.18 8.90
N ASP A 126 -14.81 7.10 8.80
CA ASP A 126 -13.76 7.28 9.80
C ASP A 126 -13.03 5.95 10.12
N ASN A 127 -13.10 5.52 11.39
CA ASN A 127 -12.52 4.28 11.90
C ASN A 127 -13.50 3.08 11.87
N ILE A 128 -14.68 3.23 11.27
CA ILE A 128 -15.73 2.20 11.22
C ILE A 128 -15.82 1.64 9.81
N THR A 129 -15.86 0.33 9.71
CA THR A 129 -16.15 -0.40 8.47
C THR A 129 -17.28 -1.40 8.72
N ILE A 130 -18.25 -1.46 7.82
CA ILE A 130 -19.37 -2.41 7.88
C ILE A 130 -19.45 -3.14 6.56
N TYR A 131 -19.47 -4.47 6.63
CA TYR A 131 -19.68 -5.36 5.49
C TYR A 131 -21.06 -5.97 5.59
N LEU A 132 -21.86 -5.81 4.55
CA LEU A 132 -23.17 -6.45 4.44
C LEU A 132 -23.08 -7.61 3.44
N THR A 133 -23.43 -8.80 3.88
CA THR A 133 -23.46 -9.99 3.02
C THR A 133 -24.89 -10.54 3.01
N PRO A 134 -25.74 -10.11 2.05
CA PRO A 134 -27.08 -10.66 1.91
C PRO A 134 -27.02 -12.17 1.67
N LYS A 135 -27.73 -12.97 2.46
CA LYS A 135 -27.84 -14.41 2.20
C LYS A 135 -28.72 -14.62 0.97
N VAL A 136 -28.22 -15.38 0.01
CA VAL A 136 -28.91 -15.67 -1.24
C VAL A 136 -29.56 -17.04 -1.18
N GLY A 137 -30.88 -17.07 -1.32
CA GLY A 137 -31.70 -18.28 -1.43
C GLY A 137 -31.77 -18.81 -2.86
N LYS A 138 -32.44 -19.96 -3.01
CA LYS A 138 -32.68 -20.62 -4.32
C LYS A 138 -34.16 -20.88 -4.58
N GLU A 139 -35.06 -20.27 -3.80
CA GLU A 139 -36.50 -20.50 -3.91
C GLU A 139 -37.11 -19.80 -5.13
N CYS A 140 -36.54 -18.67 -5.55
CA CYS A 140 -37.10 -17.82 -6.61
C CYS A 140 -36.01 -17.06 -7.37
N LYS A 141 -36.37 -16.57 -8.57
CA LYS A 141 -35.59 -15.58 -9.34
C LYS A 141 -36.36 -14.27 -9.51
N SER A 142 -37.69 -14.34 -9.47
CA SER A 142 -38.61 -13.23 -9.72
C SER A 142 -39.83 -13.32 -8.81
N ASP A 143 -40.54 -12.20 -8.63
CA ASP A 143 -41.76 -12.16 -7.81
C ASP A 143 -42.83 -13.14 -8.28
N SER A 144 -42.89 -13.43 -9.59
CA SER A 144 -43.85 -14.38 -10.16
C SER A 144 -43.61 -15.84 -9.78
N ASP A 145 -42.46 -16.16 -9.17
CA ASP A 145 -42.12 -17.47 -8.63
C ASP A 145 -42.68 -17.67 -7.22
N CYS A 146 -43.27 -16.63 -6.63
CA CYS A 146 -43.83 -16.62 -5.29
C CYS A 146 -45.35 -16.40 -5.31
N LYS A 147 -46.03 -16.90 -4.28
CA LYS A 147 -47.48 -16.70 -4.09
C LYS A 147 -47.83 -16.49 -2.63
N THR A 148 -48.88 -15.73 -2.39
CA THR A 148 -49.55 -15.68 -1.09
C THR A 148 -50.36 -16.96 -0.87
N GLY A 149 -50.37 -17.46 0.36
CA GLY A 149 -51.13 -18.65 0.76
C GLY A 149 -51.49 -18.63 2.24
N GLY A 150 -52.04 -19.74 2.73
CA GLY A 150 -52.64 -19.80 4.07
C GLY A 150 -54.10 -19.31 4.09
N CYS A 151 -54.85 -19.67 5.11
CA CYS A 151 -56.28 -19.37 5.18
C CYS A 151 -56.55 -17.86 5.33
N SER A 152 -55.60 -17.11 5.90
CA SER A 152 -55.68 -15.65 6.05
C SER A 152 -54.74 -14.90 5.08
N GLY A 153 -54.14 -15.61 4.11
CA GLY A 153 -53.15 -15.03 3.21
C GLY A 153 -51.82 -14.69 3.88
N GLU A 154 -51.51 -15.29 5.02
CA GLU A 154 -50.38 -14.96 5.87
C GLU A 154 -49.04 -15.56 5.43
N LEU A 155 -49.07 -16.56 4.56
CA LEU A 155 -47.89 -17.27 4.08
C LEU A 155 -47.39 -16.67 2.77
N CYS A 156 -46.08 -16.51 2.63
CA CYS A 156 -45.43 -16.25 1.36
C CYS A 156 -44.60 -17.48 0.97
N LEU A 157 -45.00 -18.13 -0.12
CA LEU A 157 -44.54 -19.46 -0.51
C LEU A 157 -44.04 -19.46 -1.95
N LYS A 158 -43.33 -20.52 -2.33
CA LYS A 158 -43.05 -20.78 -3.75
C LYS A 158 -44.36 -21.05 -4.49
N LYS A 159 -44.41 -20.68 -5.77
CA LYS A 159 -45.62 -20.84 -6.62
C LYS A 159 -46.16 -22.27 -6.62
N ASN A 160 -45.26 -23.26 -6.65
CA ASN A 160 -45.61 -24.68 -6.72
C ASN A 160 -45.67 -25.37 -5.35
N GLU A 161 -45.52 -24.62 -4.26
CA GLU A 161 -45.57 -25.16 -2.91
C GLU A 161 -46.99 -25.07 -2.35
N THR A 162 -47.41 -26.12 -1.64
CA THR A 162 -48.69 -26.14 -0.91
C THR A 162 -48.36 -26.30 0.56
N ALA A 163 -48.80 -25.34 1.38
CA ALA A 163 -48.68 -25.38 2.82
C ALA A 163 -50.04 -25.10 3.46
N PHE A 164 -50.28 -25.76 4.58
CA PHE A 164 -51.51 -25.61 5.36
C PHE A 164 -51.23 -24.77 6.61
N SER A 165 -52.11 -23.80 6.86
CA SER A 165 -52.14 -23.00 8.09
C SER A 165 -53.27 -23.47 8.99
N THR A 166 -53.20 -23.22 10.30
CA THR A 166 -54.25 -23.57 11.27
C THR A 166 -55.53 -22.72 11.16
N CYS A 167 -55.65 -21.86 10.14
CA CYS A 167 -56.75 -20.92 9.93
C CYS A 167 -57.08 -20.02 11.14
N ILE A 168 -56.08 -19.69 11.96
CA ILE A 168 -56.24 -18.76 13.08
C ILE A 168 -55.84 -17.37 12.62
N TYR A 169 -56.79 -16.45 12.56
CA TYR A 169 -56.51 -15.04 12.29
C TYR A 169 -55.76 -14.40 13.45
N ARG A 170 -54.80 -13.54 13.15
CA ARG A 170 -54.05 -12.74 14.13
C ARG A 170 -54.11 -11.27 13.72
N GLU A 171 -54.29 -10.38 14.69
CA GLU A 171 -54.42 -8.93 14.43
C GLU A 171 -53.25 -8.35 13.63
N TRP A 172 -52.03 -8.85 13.85
CA TRP A 172 -50.86 -8.37 13.13
C TRP A 172 -50.89 -8.66 11.62
N TYR A 173 -51.76 -9.56 11.13
CA TYR A 173 -51.91 -9.83 9.70
C TYR A 173 -52.32 -8.57 8.92
N GLU A 174 -52.92 -7.56 9.56
CA GLU A 174 -53.13 -6.24 8.98
C GLU A 174 -51.83 -5.61 8.42
N CYS A 175 -50.68 -5.88 9.05
CA CYS A 175 -49.38 -5.41 8.59
C CYS A 175 -49.00 -5.96 7.20
N LEU A 176 -49.56 -7.10 6.78
CA LEU A 176 -49.26 -7.70 5.48
C LEU A 176 -49.74 -6.83 4.31
N LYS A 177 -50.73 -5.95 4.54
CA LYS A 177 -51.20 -4.95 3.56
C LYS A 177 -50.12 -3.89 3.25
N LEU A 178 -49.14 -3.72 4.14
CA LEU A 178 -48.03 -2.78 4.01
C LEU A 178 -46.83 -3.38 3.26
N THR A 179 -46.94 -4.61 2.79
CA THR A 179 -45.88 -5.31 2.07
C THR A 179 -46.45 -6.17 0.94
N LYS A 180 -45.57 -6.84 0.19
CA LYS A 180 -45.93 -7.78 -0.87
C LYS A 180 -45.13 -9.07 -0.68
N CYS A 181 -45.80 -10.19 -0.92
CA CYS A 181 -45.12 -11.47 -1.09
C CYS A 181 -44.40 -11.45 -2.44
N GLY A 182 -43.12 -11.78 -2.45
CA GLY A 182 -42.33 -11.81 -3.67
C GLY A 182 -40.96 -12.40 -3.45
N CYS A 183 -40.11 -12.30 -4.47
CA CYS A 183 -38.76 -12.78 -4.41
C CYS A 183 -37.87 -11.71 -3.79
N TYR A 184 -37.18 -12.06 -2.71
CA TYR A 184 -36.24 -11.18 -2.05
C TYR A 184 -34.98 -11.97 -1.67
N ASN A 185 -33.85 -11.59 -2.27
CA ASN A 185 -32.57 -12.30 -2.17
C ASN A 185 -32.70 -13.82 -2.44
N GLY A 186 -33.51 -14.22 -3.42
CA GLY A 186 -33.72 -15.63 -3.76
C GLY A 186 -34.62 -16.42 -2.81
N PHE A 187 -35.31 -15.76 -1.88
CA PHE A 187 -36.34 -16.36 -1.02
C PHE A 187 -37.74 -15.84 -1.40
N CYS A 188 -38.74 -16.72 -1.39
CA CYS A 188 -40.13 -16.29 -1.39
C CYS A 188 -40.50 -15.88 0.03
N THR A 189 -40.62 -14.57 0.24
CA THR A 189 -40.86 -14.00 1.56
C THR A 189 -41.59 -12.65 1.47
N TRP A 190 -42.13 -12.19 2.59
CA TRP A 190 -42.69 -10.86 2.70
C TRP A 190 -41.55 -9.83 2.62
N LYS A 191 -41.59 -8.95 1.61
CA LYS A 191 -40.50 -8.00 1.37
C LYS A 191 -40.36 -7.02 2.54
N PRO A 192 -39.18 -6.93 3.17
CA PRO A 192 -38.99 -6.00 4.27
C PRO A 192 -39.06 -4.57 3.75
N ASN A 193 -39.76 -3.71 4.49
CA ASN A 193 -39.75 -2.26 4.29
C ASN A 193 -40.03 -1.57 5.65
N PRO A 194 -39.69 -0.28 5.83
CA PRO A 194 -39.82 0.39 7.11
C PRO A 194 -41.22 0.32 7.73
N LEU A 195 -42.27 0.63 6.96
CA LEU A 195 -43.66 0.64 7.43
C LEU A 195 -44.14 -0.75 7.89
N PHE A 196 -43.79 -1.78 7.12
CA PHE A 196 -44.13 -3.15 7.47
C PHE A 196 -43.43 -3.60 8.77
N MET A 197 -42.14 -3.30 8.89
CA MET A 197 -41.33 -3.70 10.05
C MET A 197 -41.77 -2.99 11.33
N GLU A 198 -42.09 -1.70 11.23
CA GLU A 198 -42.65 -0.92 12.33
C GLU A 198 -44.00 -1.46 12.79
N CYS A 199 -44.88 -1.82 11.84
CA CYS A 199 -46.17 -2.43 12.15
C CYS A 199 -46.00 -3.77 12.90
N LEU A 200 -45.10 -4.66 12.45
CA LEU A 200 -44.82 -5.91 13.14
C LEU A 200 -44.33 -5.68 14.59
N LYS A 201 -43.49 -4.66 14.78
CA LYS A 201 -42.98 -4.27 16.10
C LYS A 201 -44.09 -3.82 17.04
N LYS A 202 -45.08 -3.04 16.55
CA LYS A 202 -46.26 -2.62 17.33
C LYS A 202 -47.02 -3.81 17.94
N TYR A 203 -47.11 -4.91 17.20
CA TYR A 203 -47.75 -6.15 17.67
C TYR A 203 -46.78 -7.14 18.36
N ASN A 204 -45.54 -6.72 18.64
CA ASN A 204 -44.50 -7.55 19.25
C ASN A 204 -44.23 -8.87 18.48
N VAL A 205 -44.33 -8.83 17.15
CA VAL A 205 -44.10 -9.99 16.28
C VAL A 205 -42.61 -10.10 15.96
N SER A 206 -42.04 -11.29 16.16
CA SER A 206 -40.67 -11.58 15.76
C SER A 206 -40.55 -11.57 14.22
N ILE A 207 -39.86 -10.57 13.71
CA ILE A 207 -39.66 -10.32 12.27
C ILE A 207 -38.98 -11.50 11.59
N GLU A 208 -38.05 -12.17 12.27
CA GLU A 208 -37.31 -13.33 11.77
C GLU A 208 -38.20 -14.54 11.46
N LYS A 209 -39.40 -14.60 12.07
CA LYS A 209 -40.38 -15.66 11.77
C LYS A 209 -41.17 -15.37 10.49
N ILE A 210 -41.22 -14.10 10.06
CA ILE A 210 -42.03 -13.64 8.93
C ILE A 210 -41.17 -13.45 7.69
N ILE A 211 -39.96 -12.93 7.87
CA ILE A 211 -39.03 -12.59 6.79
C ILE A 211 -37.87 -13.60 6.80
N LYS A 212 -37.78 -14.38 5.71
CA LYS A 212 -36.78 -15.43 5.56
C LYS A 212 -35.41 -14.88 5.18
N ALA A 213 -35.39 -13.81 4.39
CA ALA A 213 -34.15 -13.23 3.90
C ALA A 213 -33.39 -12.56 5.05
N LYS A 214 -32.12 -12.94 5.18
CA LYS A 214 -31.22 -12.45 6.22
C LYS A 214 -29.97 -11.87 5.59
N THR A 215 -29.35 -10.95 6.31
CA THR A 215 -28.06 -10.37 5.95
C THR A 215 -27.09 -10.70 7.07
N GLN A 216 -25.89 -11.14 6.72
CA GLN A 216 -24.77 -11.24 7.64
C GLN A 216 -24.06 -9.90 7.65
N ILE A 217 -23.76 -9.39 8.83
CA ILE A 217 -23.17 -8.09 9.07
C ILE A 217 -21.88 -8.34 9.83
N ARG A 218 -20.78 -7.81 9.28
CA ARG A 218 -19.50 -7.74 9.98
C ARG A 218 -19.15 -6.27 10.20
N ILE A 219 -18.88 -5.91 11.43
CA ILE A 219 -18.47 -4.58 11.85
C ILE A 219 -17.00 -4.66 12.23
N GLU A 220 -16.20 -3.71 11.75
CA GLU A 220 -14.81 -3.51 12.17
C GLU A 220 -14.63 -2.07 12.67
N ILE A 221 -14.10 -1.91 13.88
CA ILE A 221 -13.79 -0.62 14.48
C ILE A 221 -12.30 -0.59 14.77
N LYS A 222 -11.59 0.39 14.20
CA LYS A 222 -10.16 0.61 14.48
C LYS A 222 -9.97 1.55 15.68
N GLY A 223 -8.94 1.30 16.48
CA GLY A 223 -8.64 2.13 17.65
C GLY A 223 -9.53 1.75 18.81
N GLU A 224 -10.28 2.69 19.39
CA GLU A 224 -11.11 2.45 20.58
C GLU A 224 -12.60 2.38 20.25
N ILE A 225 -13.34 1.54 21.00
CA ILE A 225 -14.81 1.53 20.98
C ILE A 225 -15.32 2.50 22.05
N ASN A 226 -16.27 3.35 21.66
CA ASN A 226 -17.04 4.18 22.58
C ASN A 226 -18.52 4.25 22.17
N ASP A 227 -19.36 4.76 23.07
CA ASP A 227 -20.80 4.82 22.85
C ASP A 227 -21.21 5.68 21.64
N LYS A 228 -20.40 6.66 21.24
CA LYS A 228 -20.69 7.48 20.06
C LYS A 228 -20.59 6.62 18.79
N ILE A 229 -19.55 5.81 18.68
CA ILE A 229 -19.36 4.86 17.57
C ILE A 229 -20.50 3.85 17.52
N ILE A 230 -20.87 3.26 18.67
CA ILE A 230 -21.96 2.29 18.73
C ILE A 230 -23.28 2.93 18.28
N ARG A 231 -23.59 4.14 18.74
CA ARG A 231 -24.80 4.86 18.31
C ARG A 231 -24.80 5.19 16.82
N GLU A 232 -23.66 5.54 16.24
CA GLU A 232 -23.54 5.78 14.79
C GLU A 232 -23.92 4.52 13.99
N ILE A 233 -23.42 3.35 14.43
CA ILE A 233 -23.72 2.06 13.78
C ILE A 233 -25.18 1.67 13.98
N GLU A 234 -25.70 1.76 15.21
CA GLU A 234 -27.09 1.43 15.54
C GLU A 234 -28.08 2.34 14.79
N TYR A 235 -27.74 3.63 14.62
CA TYR A 235 -28.51 4.58 13.82
C TYR A 235 -28.54 4.17 12.35
N LEU A 236 -27.39 3.83 11.77
CA LEU A 236 -27.32 3.39 10.39
C LEU A 236 -28.12 2.10 10.15
N LEU A 237 -27.96 1.10 11.02
CA LEU A 237 -28.60 -0.22 10.90
C LEU A 237 -30.06 -0.25 11.38
N GLU A 238 -30.53 0.79 12.07
CA GLU A 238 -31.86 0.84 12.71
C GLU A 238 -32.14 -0.33 13.68
N CYS A 239 -31.08 -0.87 14.28
CA CYS A 239 -31.20 -1.95 15.24
C CYS A 239 -30.15 -1.81 16.33
N LYS A 240 -30.45 -2.41 17.49
CA LYS A 240 -29.43 -2.62 18.52
C LYS A 240 -28.48 -3.71 18.04
N ILE A 241 -27.19 -3.45 18.15
CA ILE A 241 -26.17 -4.43 17.77
C ILE A 241 -25.71 -5.24 18.98
N PRO A 242 -25.29 -6.51 18.78
CA PRO A 242 -24.49 -7.21 19.78
C PRO A 242 -23.24 -6.40 20.13
N ARG A 243 -22.79 -6.52 21.39
CA ARG A 243 -21.63 -5.78 21.92
C ARG A 243 -20.51 -6.73 22.33
N ASN A 244 -20.40 -7.89 21.70
CA ASN A 244 -19.42 -8.94 21.97
C ASN A 244 -18.23 -8.81 21.00
N PHE A 245 -17.66 -7.61 20.93
CA PHE A 245 -16.56 -7.35 20.01
C PHE A 245 -15.32 -8.18 20.37
N ASN A 246 -14.77 -8.88 19.37
CA ASN A 246 -13.49 -9.55 19.47
C ASN A 246 -12.37 -8.56 19.14
N GLU A 247 -11.43 -8.40 20.05
CA GLU A 247 -10.23 -7.59 19.86
C GLU A 247 -9.16 -8.38 19.10
N ILE A 248 -8.61 -7.77 18.06
CA ILE A 248 -7.52 -8.32 17.26
C ILE A 248 -6.43 -7.25 17.18
N ASP A 249 -5.24 -7.60 17.62
CA ASP A 249 -4.05 -6.78 17.36
C ASP A 249 -3.60 -7.00 15.92
N LYS A 250 -3.59 -5.93 15.13
CA LYS A 250 -3.14 -5.95 13.75
C LYS A 250 -1.97 -5.01 13.58
N THR A 251 -0.84 -5.57 13.16
CA THR A 251 0.28 -4.77 12.68
C THR A 251 -0.08 -4.18 11.31
N SER A 252 -0.15 -2.85 11.25
CA SER A 252 -0.43 -2.08 10.03
C SER A 252 0.80 -1.27 9.64
N ILE A 253 1.07 -1.19 8.34
CA ILE A 253 2.11 -0.29 7.81
C ILE A 253 1.45 1.01 7.39
N VAL A 254 1.85 2.11 8.03
CA VAL A 254 1.29 3.45 7.80
C VAL A 254 2.38 4.42 7.37
N PRO A 255 2.06 5.42 6.53
CA PRO A 255 3.05 6.39 6.11
C PRO A 255 3.35 7.36 7.26
N THR A 256 4.59 7.82 7.33
CA THR A 256 5.04 8.83 8.31
C THR A 256 4.67 10.26 7.90
N ILE A 257 4.28 10.44 6.63
CA ILE A 257 3.86 11.70 6.02
C ILE A 257 2.51 11.45 5.35
N ASP A 258 1.59 12.41 5.44
CA ASP A 258 0.32 12.32 4.71
C ASP A 258 0.59 12.29 3.18
N PRO A 259 0.20 11.21 2.46
CA PRO A 259 0.44 11.12 1.02
C PRO A 259 -0.24 12.22 0.19
N ARG A 260 -1.21 12.95 0.76
CA ARG A 260 -1.91 14.05 0.10
C ARG A 260 -1.11 15.35 0.04
N ILE A 261 -0.08 15.50 0.88
CA ILE A 261 0.74 16.72 0.93
C ILE A 261 2.03 16.62 0.10
N VAL A 262 2.32 15.46 -0.48
CA VAL A 262 3.49 15.22 -1.34
C VAL A 262 3.05 14.59 -2.67
N ASN A 263 3.58 15.08 -3.79
CA ASN A 263 3.15 14.64 -5.11
C ASN A 263 4.10 13.58 -5.70
N ALA A 264 3.58 12.38 -5.97
CA ALA A 264 4.36 11.28 -6.54
C ALA A 264 5.00 11.62 -7.89
N GLY A 265 4.27 12.29 -8.77
CA GLY A 265 4.73 12.70 -10.10
C GLY A 265 5.88 13.71 -10.05
N THR A 266 5.73 14.76 -9.24
CA THR A 266 6.80 15.76 -9.05
C THR A 266 8.02 15.16 -8.37
N ALA A 267 7.82 14.24 -7.42
CA ALA A 267 8.90 13.56 -6.72
C ALA A 267 9.73 12.69 -7.68
N ILE A 268 9.08 11.81 -8.45
CA ILE A 268 9.80 10.94 -9.40
C ILE A 268 10.42 11.74 -10.54
N GLU A 269 9.76 12.80 -11.02
CA GLU A 269 10.33 13.71 -12.02
C GLU A 269 11.65 14.32 -11.56
N SER A 270 11.68 14.84 -10.33
CA SER A 270 12.87 15.47 -9.77
C SER A 270 14.05 14.49 -9.70
N GLU A 271 13.80 13.25 -9.30
CA GLU A 271 14.84 12.22 -9.25
C GLU A 271 15.31 11.80 -10.64
N LEU A 272 14.41 11.57 -11.59
CA LEU A 272 14.79 11.18 -12.95
C LEU A 272 15.59 12.29 -13.65
N ARG A 273 15.24 13.56 -13.43
CA ARG A 273 16.00 14.70 -13.96
C ARG A 273 17.41 14.73 -13.38
N TRP A 274 17.54 14.65 -12.05
CA TRP A 274 18.84 14.64 -11.40
C TRP A 274 19.70 13.44 -11.85
N LEU A 275 19.13 12.22 -11.87
CA LEU A 275 19.83 11.02 -12.34
C LEU A 275 20.32 11.15 -13.78
N ARG A 276 19.56 11.82 -14.64
CA ARG A 276 20.01 12.12 -16.01
C ARG A 276 21.14 13.15 -16.01
N GLU A 277 21.03 14.22 -15.24
CA GLU A 277 22.06 15.28 -15.14
C GLU A 277 23.40 14.76 -14.64
N VAL A 278 23.38 13.78 -13.74
CA VAL A 278 24.59 13.12 -13.23
C VAL A 278 25.08 11.97 -14.11
N GLY A 279 24.41 11.71 -15.24
CA GLY A 279 24.82 10.71 -16.22
C GLY A 279 24.53 9.27 -15.81
N VAL A 280 23.58 9.06 -14.89
CA VAL A 280 23.17 7.72 -14.44
C VAL A 280 22.18 7.09 -15.41
N ILE A 281 21.27 7.87 -15.98
CA ILE A 281 20.26 7.38 -16.92
C ILE A 281 20.25 8.19 -18.21
N LYS A 282 19.79 7.57 -19.29
CA LYS A 282 19.57 8.23 -20.59
C LYS A 282 18.08 8.21 -20.92
N ILE A 283 17.40 9.33 -20.69
CA ILE A 283 15.97 9.47 -20.92
C ILE A 283 15.63 10.88 -21.44
N LYS A 284 14.65 10.96 -22.36
CA LYS A 284 14.23 12.23 -22.96
C LYS A 284 13.31 13.01 -22.02
N ASP A 285 13.25 14.33 -22.19
CA ASP A 285 12.34 15.18 -21.40
C ASP A 285 10.88 14.82 -21.60
N GLU A 286 10.49 14.43 -22.82
CA GLU A 286 9.11 14.02 -23.10
C GLU A 286 8.73 12.73 -22.35
N ASP A 287 9.69 11.81 -22.19
CA ASP A 287 9.48 10.56 -21.46
C ASP A 287 9.37 10.80 -19.95
N ILE A 288 10.25 11.64 -19.39
CA ILE A 288 10.15 12.05 -17.98
C ILE A 288 8.78 12.68 -17.70
N LYS A 289 8.31 13.56 -18.58
CA LYS A 289 7.01 14.23 -18.44
C LYS A 289 5.85 13.23 -18.49
N LYS A 290 5.87 12.27 -19.42
CA LYS A 290 4.85 11.22 -19.48
C LYS A 290 4.82 10.36 -18.22
N ILE A 291 6.00 9.99 -17.71
CA ILE A 291 6.13 9.24 -16.45
C ILE A 291 5.55 10.05 -15.29
N SER A 292 5.87 11.34 -15.19
CA SER A 292 5.40 12.19 -14.10
C SER A 292 3.89 12.42 -14.12
N GLU A 293 3.28 12.52 -15.30
CA GLU A 293 1.83 12.66 -15.48
C GLU A 293 1.04 11.43 -15.03
N ILE A 294 1.58 10.22 -15.23
CA ILE A 294 0.89 8.97 -14.84
C ILE A 294 1.21 8.51 -13.42
N ALA A 295 2.30 9.01 -12.83
CA ALA A 295 2.81 8.57 -11.54
C ALA A 295 1.85 8.84 -10.38
N LYS A 296 1.61 7.80 -9.56
CA LYS A 296 0.78 7.85 -8.36
C LYS A 296 1.41 7.01 -7.24
N TRP A 297 1.17 7.39 -5.99
CA TRP A 297 1.46 6.53 -4.86
C TRP A 297 0.70 5.20 -5.01
N GLY A 298 1.39 4.08 -4.85
CA GLY A 298 0.86 2.75 -5.15
C GLY A 298 1.32 2.18 -6.49
N TYR A 299 1.94 2.98 -7.37
CA TYR A 299 2.50 2.52 -8.64
C TYR A 299 3.95 2.04 -8.45
N SER A 300 4.12 1.04 -7.58
CA SER A 300 5.39 0.44 -7.23
C SER A 300 5.24 -1.06 -6.97
N GLY A 301 6.34 -1.78 -6.99
CA GLY A 301 6.36 -3.23 -6.84
C GLY A 301 5.95 -3.95 -8.13
N TYR A 302 5.94 -5.29 -8.04
CA TYR A 302 5.86 -6.16 -9.22
C TYR A 302 4.66 -5.88 -10.11
N ASN A 303 3.48 -5.65 -9.52
CA ASN A 303 2.25 -5.48 -10.28
C ASN A 303 2.05 -4.08 -10.86
N ALA A 304 2.73 -3.04 -10.34
CA ALA A 304 2.30 -1.65 -10.56
C ALA A 304 3.40 -0.65 -10.89
N HIS A 305 4.67 -1.05 -10.88
CA HIS A 305 5.76 -0.18 -11.35
C HIS A 305 5.49 0.32 -12.78
N ILE A 306 6.01 1.50 -13.06
CA ILE A 306 5.89 2.17 -14.36
C ILE A 306 7.04 1.70 -15.25
N GLY A 307 6.70 1.32 -16.48
CA GLY A 307 7.70 0.94 -17.48
C GLY A 307 7.20 1.26 -18.88
N PHE A 308 8.06 0.99 -19.87
CA PHE A 308 7.75 1.19 -21.28
C PHE A 308 7.21 -0.12 -21.87
N TYR A 309 5.88 -0.23 -21.94
CA TYR A 309 5.16 -1.43 -22.39
C TYR A 309 4.27 -1.08 -23.57
N ASP A 310 4.15 -2.00 -24.53
CA ASP A 310 3.31 -1.81 -25.72
C ASP A 310 3.55 -0.47 -26.48
N GLY A 311 4.77 0.06 -26.41
CA GLY A 311 5.14 1.33 -27.06
C GLY A 311 4.83 2.61 -26.29
N GLU A 312 4.39 2.52 -25.03
CA GLU A 312 4.09 3.69 -24.19
C GLU A 312 4.49 3.50 -22.72
N TRP A 313 4.62 4.61 -21.99
CA TRP A 313 4.81 4.58 -20.53
C TRP A 313 3.48 4.30 -19.85
N LYS A 314 3.42 3.21 -19.08
CA LYS A 314 2.22 2.83 -18.32
C LYS A 314 2.59 1.97 -17.11
N PRO A 315 1.72 1.88 -16.09
CA PRO A 315 1.93 0.92 -15.01
C PRO A 315 1.81 -0.52 -15.53
N TYR A 316 2.58 -1.45 -14.97
CA TYR A 316 2.70 -2.82 -15.46
C TYR A 316 1.35 -3.55 -15.55
N PHE A 317 0.42 -3.34 -14.60
CA PHE A 317 -0.91 -3.96 -14.65
C PHE A 317 -1.77 -3.58 -15.88
N ASN A 318 -1.41 -2.53 -16.61
CA ASN A 318 -2.06 -2.14 -17.86
C ASN A 318 -1.35 -2.68 -19.12
N ALA A 319 -0.24 -3.42 -18.97
CA ALA A 319 0.47 -4.00 -20.10
C ALA A 319 -0.28 -5.20 -20.66
N SER A 320 -0.23 -5.40 -21.99
CA SER A 320 -0.93 -6.48 -22.69
C SER A 320 -0.52 -7.88 -22.22
N ASN A 321 0.72 -8.03 -21.76
CA ASN A 321 1.34 -9.27 -21.29
C ASN A 321 1.62 -9.25 -19.78
N ALA A 322 0.86 -8.48 -19.01
CA ALA A 322 1.05 -8.39 -17.57
C ALA A 322 0.72 -9.71 -16.87
N GLU A 323 1.69 -10.28 -16.16
CA GLU A 323 1.50 -11.44 -15.29
C GLU A 323 1.37 -10.95 -13.85
N LEU A 324 0.13 -10.90 -13.33
CA LEU A 324 -0.13 -10.33 -12.01
C LEU A 324 -0.04 -11.38 -10.90
N ILE A 325 0.69 -11.05 -9.84
CA ILE A 325 0.86 -11.95 -8.70
C ILE A 325 -0.12 -11.61 -7.57
N ARG A 326 -0.58 -12.66 -6.88
CA ARG A 326 -1.53 -12.61 -5.76
C ARG A 326 -0.90 -13.11 -4.45
N CYS A 327 0.27 -12.59 -4.09
CA CYS A 327 0.84 -12.82 -2.76
C CYS A 327 1.18 -11.50 -2.08
N VAL A 328 1.07 -11.50 -0.75
CA VAL A 328 1.47 -10.39 0.11
C VAL A 328 2.74 -10.81 0.84
N GLY A 329 3.80 -10.02 0.70
CA GLY A 329 5.06 -10.22 1.38
C GLY A 329 5.03 -9.64 2.80
N ASN A 330 5.75 -10.27 3.73
CA ASN A 330 5.85 -9.82 5.12
C ASN A 330 7.11 -8.98 5.39
N GLY A 331 7.83 -8.57 4.35
CA GLY A 331 9.02 -7.73 4.48
C GLY A 331 8.64 -6.32 4.88
N PHE A 332 9.13 -5.87 6.04
CA PHE A 332 9.06 -4.48 6.47
C PHE A 332 10.46 -4.04 6.88
N LYS A 333 10.90 -2.90 6.37
CA LYS A 333 12.15 -2.24 6.78
C LYS A 333 11.84 -0.77 7.02
N ASP A 334 12.28 -0.28 8.17
CA ASP A 334 12.29 1.15 8.49
C ASP A 334 13.65 1.72 8.09
N TYR A 335 13.64 2.76 7.26
CA TYR A 335 14.84 3.43 6.74
C TYR A 335 15.03 4.83 7.36
N GLN A 336 14.17 5.26 8.31
CA GLN A 336 14.19 6.64 8.79
C GLN A 336 15.49 7.02 9.49
N GLU A 337 16.05 6.14 10.32
CA GLU A 337 17.18 6.45 11.19
C GLU A 337 18.55 6.22 10.52
N GLU A 338 18.60 5.41 9.47
CA GLU A 338 19.86 4.97 8.84
C GLU A 338 20.36 5.92 7.73
N LEU A 339 19.52 6.85 7.26
CA LEU A 339 19.84 7.70 6.11
C LEU A 339 20.41 9.07 6.51
N PRO A 340 21.46 9.56 5.81
CA PRO A 340 21.88 10.96 5.88
C PRO A 340 20.71 11.93 5.68
N LYS A 341 20.79 13.13 6.27
CA LYS A 341 19.68 14.10 6.23
C LYS A 341 19.51 14.78 4.87
N ASP A 342 20.61 15.00 4.18
CA ASP A 342 20.65 15.73 2.92
C ASP A 342 20.65 14.77 1.71
N PRO A 343 20.13 15.20 0.55
CA PRO A 343 20.21 14.41 -0.67
C PRO A 343 21.66 14.23 -1.16
N PRO A 344 21.91 13.29 -2.08
CA PRO A 344 23.23 13.05 -2.62
C PRO A 344 23.83 14.23 -3.37
N THR A 345 25.13 14.39 -3.21
CA THR A 345 25.92 15.34 -4.01
C THR A 345 27.07 14.62 -4.67
N ILE A 346 27.31 14.90 -5.95
CA ILE A 346 28.49 14.42 -6.67
C ILE A 346 29.50 15.57 -6.72
N GLU A 347 30.67 15.36 -6.11
CA GLU A 347 31.78 16.30 -6.28
C GLU A 347 32.27 16.23 -7.73
N ARG A 348 31.89 17.23 -8.53
CA ARG A 348 32.58 17.50 -9.78
C ARG A 348 33.95 18.04 -9.39
N GLY A 349 35.01 17.27 -9.62
CA GLY A 349 36.38 17.74 -9.43
C GLY A 349 36.53 19.12 -10.05
N THR A 350 37.04 20.07 -9.28
CA THR A 350 37.20 21.48 -9.67
C THR A 350 38.23 21.59 -10.80
N CYS A 351 37.83 21.30 -12.04
CA CYS A 351 38.53 21.74 -13.25
C CYS A 351 37.96 23.09 -13.68
N GLY A 352 38.00 24.08 -12.78
CA GLY A 352 37.73 25.46 -13.15
C GLY A 352 38.99 26.05 -13.79
N PRO A 353 38.89 26.87 -14.86
CA PRO A 353 40.04 27.59 -15.41
C PRO A 353 40.79 28.38 -14.33
N ALA A 354 40.13 28.81 -13.25
CA ALA A 354 40.73 29.43 -12.08
C ALA A 354 41.78 28.56 -11.36
N VAL A 355 41.61 27.23 -11.27
CA VAL A 355 42.58 26.32 -10.64
C VAL A 355 43.78 26.08 -11.56
N MET A 356 43.55 26.01 -12.88
CA MET A 356 44.63 25.98 -13.86
C MET A 356 45.39 27.31 -13.94
N ILE A 357 44.71 28.44 -13.76
CA ILE A 357 45.31 29.78 -13.64
C ILE A 357 46.12 29.88 -12.35
N LEU A 358 45.63 29.33 -11.23
CA LEU A 358 46.37 29.31 -9.97
C LEU A 358 47.62 28.42 -10.03
N LEU A 359 47.53 27.24 -10.65
CA LEU A 359 48.68 26.34 -10.85
C LEU A 359 49.72 26.92 -11.84
N THR A 360 49.27 27.63 -12.89
CA THR A 360 50.18 28.35 -13.79
C THR A 360 50.81 29.58 -13.13
N LEU A 361 50.08 30.31 -12.30
CA LEU A 361 50.63 31.41 -11.49
C LEU A 361 51.68 30.93 -10.49
N ILE A 362 51.47 29.77 -9.84
CA ILE A 362 52.46 29.17 -8.94
C ILE A 362 53.71 28.70 -9.71
N GLY A 363 53.55 28.16 -10.92
CA GLY A 363 54.69 27.81 -11.79
C GLY A 363 55.49 29.02 -12.28
N ILE A 364 54.82 30.14 -12.57
CA ILE A 364 55.44 31.40 -12.99
C ILE A 364 56.15 32.10 -11.81
N LEU A 365 55.58 32.03 -10.59
CA LEU A 365 56.17 32.62 -9.39
C LEU A 365 57.27 31.74 -8.75
N GLY A 366 57.22 30.42 -8.95
CA GLY A 366 58.26 29.49 -8.49
C GLY A 366 59.48 29.39 -9.41
N GLY A 367 59.37 29.90 -10.65
CA GLY A 367 60.42 29.89 -11.67
C GLY A 367 61.42 31.04 -11.55
N LYS A 368 61.97 31.31 -10.36
CA LYS A 368 63.17 32.16 -10.22
C LYS A 368 64.31 31.35 -9.61
N ARG A 369 64.99 30.62 -10.50
CA ARG A 369 66.32 30.07 -10.28
C ARG A 369 67.26 31.23 -9.93
N ARG A 370 67.84 31.22 -8.74
CA ARG A 370 68.99 32.05 -8.38
C ARG A 370 70.21 31.14 -8.48
N GLU A 371 71.06 31.40 -9.46
CA GLU A 371 72.34 30.71 -9.64
C GLU A 371 73.44 31.75 -9.88
N ASN A 372 74.63 31.44 -9.35
CA ASN A 372 75.91 32.16 -9.33
C ASN A 372 76.09 33.20 -8.20
N SER A 373 77.21 33.28 -7.48
CA SER A 373 78.50 32.54 -7.46
C SER A 373 79.33 33.12 -6.29
N ASN A 374 80.11 32.28 -5.58
CA ASN A 374 81.39 32.45 -4.84
C ASN A 374 81.61 33.75 -4.01
N ASP A 375 82.17 33.76 -2.79
CA ASP A 375 83.43 33.15 -2.38
C ASP A 375 83.72 33.38 -0.86
N VAL A 376 84.65 32.60 -0.29
CA VAL A 376 85.63 32.97 0.77
C VAL A 376 85.27 32.94 2.30
N LEU A 377 85.88 31.93 2.94
CA LEU A 377 86.53 31.85 4.28
C LEU A 377 85.73 31.99 5.60
N GLY A 378 85.89 30.96 6.46
CA GLY A 378 85.69 31.11 7.90
C GLY A 378 85.71 29.80 8.71
N ARG A 379 86.90 29.42 9.21
CA ARG A 379 87.14 28.36 10.21
C ARG A 379 86.22 28.49 11.44
N GLY A 380 85.83 27.35 12.03
CA GLY A 380 85.24 27.31 13.38
C GLY A 380 84.96 25.90 13.88
N ASN A 381 85.88 25.36 14.68
CA ASN A 381 85.90 24.05 15.33
C ASN A 381 84.82 23.81 16.41
N LEU A 382 84.66 22.51 16.78
CA LEU A 382 84.19 21.96 18.09
C LEU A 382 82.68 22.16 18.39
N THR A 383 81.88 21.25 18.95
CA THR A 383 82.11 20.06 19.79
C THR A 383 80.86 19.18 19.89
N ARG A 384 81.15 17.89 20.03
CA ARG A 384 80.41 16.75 20.62
C ARG A 384 79.58 17.04 21.89
N ASN A 385 78.33 16.53 21.94
CA ASN A 385 77.68 15.86 23.09
C ASN A 385 76.30 15.30 22.63
N LYS A 386 76.03 13.99 22.57
CA LYS A 386 75.74 12.99 23.62
C LYS A 386 74.54 13.32 24.53
N GLY A 387 73.52 12.45 24.50
CA GLY A 387 72.58 12.17 25.61
C GLY A 387 71.10 12.21 25.19
N LYS A 388 70.41 11.11 24.83
CA LYS A 388 69.76 10.05 25.67
C LYS A 388 68.50 10.50 26.46
N SER A 389 67.36 9.90 26.10
CA SER A 389 66.31 9.22 26.92
C SER A 389 64.94 9.43 26.23
N SER A 390 64.23 8.40 25.77
CA SER A 390 63.29 7.51 26.52
C SER A 390 62.32 8.33 27.39
N GLU A 391 61.03 8.03 27.52
CA GLU A 391 60.17 6.92 27.11
C GLU A 391 58.73 7.41 27.37
N ASP A 392 57.78 6.65 26.86
CA ASP A 392 56.35 6.59 27.17
C ASP A 392 55.90 7.07 28.57
N ILE A 393 54.68 7.62 28.64
CA ILE A 393 53.63 7.14 29.57
C ILE A 393 52.26 7.63 29.09
N LYS A 394 51.36 6.65 29.02
CA LYS A 394 49.91 6.73 28.86
C LYS A 394 49.23 7.55 29.96
N LEU A 395 48.12 8.17 29.61
CA LEU A 395 46.85 8.02 30.32
C LEU A 395 45.71 8.02 29.31
#